data_AF-A0A441T4A3-F1
#
_entry.id   AF-A0A441T4A3-F1
#
_cell.length_a   1.000
_cell.length_b   1.000
_cell.length_c   1.000
_cell.angle_alpha   90.00
_cell.angle_beta   90.00
_cell.angle_gamma   90.00
#
_symmetry.space_group_name_H-M   'P 1'
#
loop_
_entity.id
_entity.type
_entity.pdbx_description
1 polymer ?
#
loop_
_entity_poly.entity_id
_entity_poly.type
_entity_poly.pdbx_seq_one_letter_code
_entity_poly.pdbx_strand_id
1 'polypeptide(L)' 'AKKSGDSFVTVERLLTALAVEKSAKTADILSKAGVTPQALNQVINDVRKGRTADSASAEQGYDALKKY' A
#
# COMPACT_ATOMS: atom_id res chain seq x y z
N ALA A 1 -1.18 0.96 -8.54
CA ALA A 1 -0.73 2.30 -8.98
C ALA A 1 -1.76 2.96 -9.87
N LYS A 2 -1.83 2.68 -11.19
CA LYS A 2 -2.74 3.38 -12.12
C LYS A 2 -4.22 3.39 -11.71
N LYS A 3 -4.78 2.25 -11.26
CA LYS A 3 -6.18 2.15 -10.77
C LYS A 3 -6.47 3.08 -9.58
N SER A 4 -5.44 3.46 -8.85
CA SER A 4 -5.52 4.30 -7.66
C SER A 4 -5.12 5.76 -7.93
N GLY A 5 -4.88 6.12 -9.20
CA GLY A 5 -4.44 7.46 -9.59
C GLY A 5 -2.96 7.74 -9.33
N ASP A 6 -2.16 6.72 -8.99
CA ASP A 6 -0.73 6.90 -8.75
C ASP A 6 0.07 6.92 -10.04
N SER A 7 0.95 7.92 -10.17
CA SER A 7 1.99 7.97 -11.21
C SER A 7 3.18 7.07 -10.88
N PHE A 8 3.44 6.83 -9.59
CA PHE A 8 4.53 6.00 -9.09
C PHE A 8 4.01 4.80 -8.29
N VAL A 9 4.76 3.69 -8.28
CA VAL A 9 4.44 2.52 -7.46
C VAL A 9 4.96 2.77 -6.04
N THR A 10 4.05 2.88 -5.08
CA THR A 10 4.38 2.98 -3.65
C THR A 10 4.66 1.60 -3.04
N VAL A 11 5.38 1.56 -1.92
CA VAL A 11 5.71 0.34 -1.16
C VAL A 11 4.44 -0.39 -0.73
N GLU A 12 3.43 0.34 -0.27
CA GLU A 12 2.15 -0.24 0.13
C GLU A 12 1.36 -0.86 -1.05
N ARG A 13 1.50 -0.31 -2.26
CA ARG A 13 0.92 -0.89 -3.49
C ARG A 13 1.68 -2.14 -3.93
N LEU A 14 3.01 -2.16 -3.75
CA LEU A 14 3.82 -3.35 -3.95
C LEU A 14 3.42 -4.45 -2.96
N LEU A 15 3.30 -4.12 -1.68
CA LEU A 15 2.84 -5.05 -0.64
C LEU A 15 1.46 -5.63 -0.95
N THR A 16 0.53 -4.78 -1.41
CA THR A 16 -0.80 -5.25 -1.84
C THR A 16 -0.70 -6.23 -2.99
N ALA A 17 0.17 -5.99 -3.98
CA ALA A 17 0.38 -6.93 -5.09
C ALA A 17 0.91 -8.29 -4.61
N LEU A 18 1.85 -8.29 -3.66
CA LEU A 18 2.37 -9.52 -3.04
C LEU A 18 1.30 -10.30 -2.28
N ALA A 19 0.32 -9.61 -1.69
CA ALA A 19 -0.81 -10.25 -1.01
C ALA A 19 -1.87 -10.81 -1.98
N VAL A 20 -1.95 -10.28 -3.20
CA VAL A 20 -2.94 -10.70 -4.22
C VAL A 20 -2.45 -11.90 -5.04
N GLU A 21 -1.14 -12.03 -5.26
CA GLU A 21 -0.57 -13.11 -6.08
C GLU A 21 -0.64 -14.45 -5.36
N LYS A 22 -1.74 -15.18 -5.56
CA LYS A 22 -2.05 -16.44 -4.86
C LYS A 22 -1.02 -17.55 -5.12
N SER A 23 -0.31 -17.51 -6.24
CA SER A 23 0.74 -18.50 -6.54
C SER A 23 2.04 -18.22 -5.76
N ALA A 24 2.22 -17.01 -5.24
CA ALA A 24 3.39 -16.65 -4.46
C ALA A 24 3.27 -17.12 -3.01
N LYS A 25 4.34 -17.73 -2.49
CA LYS A 25 4.45 -18.12 -1.08
C LYS A 25 4.26 -16.94 -0.12
N THR A 26 4.58 -15.72 -0.57
CA THR A 26 4.36 -14.48 0.18
C THR A 26 2.88 -14.24 0.51
N ALA A 27 1.96 -14.54 -0.41
CA ALA A 27 0.53 -14.37 -0.16
C ALA A 27 0.03 -15.31 0.95
N ASP A 28 0.51 -16.56 0.98
CA ASP A 28 0.20 -17.53 2.04
C ASP A 28 0.74 -17.07 3.41
N ILE A 29 1.99 -16.59 3.45
CA ILE A 29 2.61 -16.06 4.68
C ILE A 29 1.81 -14.85 5.21
N LEU A 30 1.48 -13.90 4.34
CA LEU A 30 0.72 -12.71 4.71
C LEU A 30 -0.67 -13.08 5.22
N SER A 31 -1.37 -13.98 4.53
CA SER A 31 -2.70 -14.46 4.95
C SER A 31 -2.65 -15.14 6.32
N LYS A 32 -1.65 -16.00 6.58
CA LYS A 32 -1.44 -16.64 7.89
C LYS A 32 -1.14 -15.65 9.01
N ALA A 33 -0.56 -14.49 8.68
CA ALA A 33 -0.34 -13.39 9.61
C ALA A 33 -1.58 -12.46 9.74
N GLY A 34 -2.71 -12.80 9.11
CA GLY A 34 -3.93 -11.98 9.10
C GLY A 34 -3.92 -10.80 8.13
N VAL A 35 -2.88 -10.68 7.29
CA VAL A 35 -2.74 -9.62 6.30
C VAL A 35 -3.45 -10.04 5.02
N THR A 36 -4.62 -9.46 4.77
CA THR A 36 -5.40 -9.71 3.55
C THR A 36 -5.33 -8.53 2.58
N PRO A 37 -5.47 -8.75 1.25
CA PRO A 37 -5.54 -7.66 0.27
C PRO A 37 -6.64 -6.63 0.58
N GLN A 38 -7.77 -7.07 1.13
CA GLN A 38 -8.89 -6.23 1.49
C GLN A 38 -8.53 -5.31 2.67
N ALA A 39 -8.01 -5.88 3.75
CA ALA A 39 -7.58 -5.12 4.93
C ALA A 39 -6.45 -4.14 4.59
N LEU A 40 -5.47 -4.58 3.76
CA LEU A 40 -4.40 -3.70 3.28
C LEU A 40 -4.96 -2.51 2.49
N ASN A 41 -5.88 -2.75 1.54
CA ASN A 41 -6.46 -1.65 0.77
C ASN A 41 -7.21 -0.65 1.65
N GLN A 42 -7.90 -1.11 2.69
CA GLN A 42 -8.58 -0.22 3.64
C GLN A 42 -7.58 0.67 4.39
N VAL A 43 -6.57 0.08 5.03
CA VAL A 43 -5.54 0.82 5.79
C VAL A 43 -4.78 1.79 4.88
N ILE A 44 -4.46 1.39 3.64
CA ILE A 44 -3.81 2.26 2.66
C ILE A 44 -4.67 3.48 2.38
N ASN A 45 -5.97 3.30 2.14
CA ASN A 45 -6.85 4.44 1.87
C ASN A 45 -6.92 5.39 3.08
N ASP A 46 -6.95 4.86 4.31
CA ASP A 46 -6.97 5.63 5.56
C ASP A 46 -5.68 6.45 5.76
N VAL A 47 -4.51 5.85 5.51
CA VAL A 47 -3.21 6.53 5.61
C VAL A 47 -3.06 7.60 4.55
N ARG A 48 -3.52 7.30 3.33
CA ARG A 48 -3.35 8.20 2.18
C ARG A 48 -4.29 9.39 2.23
N LYS A 49 -5.49 9.25 2.82
CA LYS A 49 -6.50 10.33 2.89
C LYS A 49 -6.73 11.02 1.53
N GLY A 50 -6.80 10.22 0.46
CA GLY A 50 -6.98 10.72 -0.91
C GLY A 50 -5.71 11.21 -1.63
N ARG A 51 -4.53 11.22 -0.99
CA ARG A 51 -3.26 11.57 -1.64
C ARG A 51 -2.85 10.51 -2.67
N THR A 52 -2.37 10.96 -3.83
CA THR A 52 -1.77 10.12 -4.88
C THR A 52 -0.25 10.19 -4.83
N ALA A 53 0.44 9.19 -5.38
CA ALA A 53 1.89 9.21 -5.51
C ALA A 53 2.28 9.76 -6.89
N ASP A 54 2.41 11.09 -6.96
CA ASP A 54 2.68 11.85 -8.18
C ASP A 54 4.17 12.21 -8.35
N SER A 55 4.99 11.95 -7.34
CA SER A 55 6.44 12.17 -7.32
C SER A 55 7.18 11.00 -6.67
N ALA A 56 8.47 10.83 -7.00
CA ALA A 56 9.32 9.78 -6.42
C ALA A 56 9.52 9.92 -4.89
N SER A 57 9.31 11.13 -4.35
CA SER A 57 9.40 11.44 -2.91
C SER A 57 8.05 11.41 -2.19
N ALA A 58 6.95 11.04 -2.86
CA ALA A 58 5.59 11.10 -2.29
C ALA A 58 5.44 10.33 -0.96
N GLU A 59 6.23 9.28 -0.75
CA GLU A 59 6.19 8.47 0.47
C GLU A 59 6.90 9.11 1.68
N GLN A 60 7.76 10.10 1.47
CA GLN A 60 8.46 10.80 2.54
C GLN A 60 7.51 11.67 3.38
N GLY A 61 6.34 12.03 2.85
CA GLY A 61 5.32 12.84 3.53
C GLY A 61 4.43 12.09 4.53
N TYR A 62 4.59 10.77 4.69
CA TYR A 62 3.76 10.00 5.63
C TYR A 62 4.22 10.13 7.09
N ASP A 63 5.52 10.28 7.35
CA ASP A 63 6.07 10.47 8.71
C ASP A 63 5.89 11.91 9.24
N ALA A 64 5.68 12.89 8.36
CA ALA A 64 5.57 14.30 8.73
C ALA A 64 4.26 14.68 9.46
N LEU A 65 3.25 13.81 9.46
CA LEU A 65 1.95 14.06 10.08
C LEU A 65 1.86 13.63 11.56
N LYS A 66 2.95 13.14 12.16
CA LYS A 66 3.03 12.81 13.60
C LYS A 66 3.74 13.87 14.45
N LYS A 67 4.35 14.88 13.82
CA LYS A 67 5.19 15.87 14.52
C LYS A 67 4.48 17.16 14.95
N TYR A 68 3.20 17.33 14.61
CA TYR A 68 2.33 18.42 15.05
C TYR A 68 0.94 17.87 15.36
#